data_AF-A0A0L8VMX4-F1
#
_entry.id   AF-A0A0L8VMX4-F1
#
_cell.length_a   1.000
_cell.length_b   1.000
_cell.length_c   1.000
_cell.angle_alpha   90.00
_cell.angle_beta   90.00
_cell.angle_gamma   90.00
#
_symmetry.space_group_name_H-M   'P 1'
#
loop_
_entity.id
_entity.type
_entity.pdbx_description
1 polymer ?
#
loop_
_entity_poly.entity_id
_entity_poly.type
_entity_poly.pdbx_seq_one_letter_code
_entity_poly.pdbx_strand_id
1 'polypeptide(L)'
;MLRSLHSAATLSNKRFYSLISHSNRKNIIKKLLRHPSFDPIRHHLPEDITTIDPYSLSQNVIESLNKLEVPKKDAAMVHNMMIENLSDLDYGVATIHSNNLRDLDLKPSLPAIKQIIRNNPGRVQSSWELFTQYKASMENVPDELMEVVLEKIIKFDKAEKVDGKKSLTYQDLVRCLYLINHFSSNYNLPSELVEPILIYIVDNGIPNVLGSVLKYKIPLSFFDKYVSEMTQYQICELYDFYSLDNIVADPLVLHKCLTVLGENEKIQQTEEEKEIISKLEEEIDIVKSQCHDNWSLEFPNWSVRKTATSFEELFLEIQKRNIDKKDFELAHKLLRLIGAFKGKVSLFFKLYDEYLLKFKNNEDDLMFEAFLTLCCQGYKSSNEKMLQYAEAFIKEDFDSKLESKIQSVLIVANAKANIDLSLKIYNSNISTAKREKDKYTDLAESDVLTESLILAFLSRDDADFARVIFDGALGEKLISGPTAAKKIKNLLAQYGEALETKTSKQVMQTKIEHYMESI
;
A
#
# COMPACT_ATOMS: atom_id res chain seq x y z
N MET A 1 30.21 41.83 10.35
CA MET A 1 30.42 41.12 11.64
C MET A 1 29.52 39.90 11.83
N LEU A 2 28.28 39.85 11.34
CA LEU A 2 27.41 38.66 11.51
C LEU A 2 27.78 37.45 10.61
N ARG A 3 28.42 37.65 9.45
CA ARG A 3 28.94 36.55 8.60
C ARG A 3 30.20 35.86 9.13
N SER A 4 31.00 36.53 9.96
CA SER A 4 32.22 35.95 10.57
C SER A 4 31.95 35.12 11.83
N LEU A 5 30.83 35.36 12.51
CA LEU A 5 30.41 34.56 13.67
C LEU A 5 29.76 33.24 13.25
N HIS A 6 29.07 33.20 12.11
CA HIS A 6 28.45 31.97 11.60
C HIS A 6 29.49 30.99 11.01
N SER A 7 30.57 31.48 10.38
CA SER A 7 31.69 30.65 9.94
C SER A 7 32.54 30.14 11.11
N ALA A 8 32.74 30.94 12.16
CA ALA A 8 33.47 30.54 13.36
C ALA A 8 32.73 29.44 14.16
N ALA A 9 31.40 29.52 14.27
CA ALA A 9 30.58 28.52 14.96
C ALA A 9 30.47 27.18 14.18
N THR A 10 30.46 27.21 12.84
CA THR A 10 30.52 25.99 12.02
C THR A 10 31.90 25.35 12.00
N LEU A 11 32.98 26.14 12.07
CA LEU A 11 34.36 25.65 12.24
C LEU A 11 34.62 25.10 13.66
N SER A 12 34.06 25.70 14.70
CA SER A 12 34.19 25.19 16.08
C SER A 12 33.41 23.89 16.28
N ASN A 13 32.20 23.77 15.70
CA ASN A 13 31.43 22.53 15.75
C ASN A 13 32.10 21.42 14.92
N LYS A 14 32.65 21.70 13.74
CA LYS A 14 33.46 20.71 12.99
C LYS A 14 34.70 20.24 13.77
N ARG A 15 35.40 21.15 14.47
CA ARG A 15 36.53 20.79 15.34
C ARG A 15 36.12 19.97 16.55
N PHE A 16 34.97 20.27 17.18
CA PHE A 16 34.45 19.48 18.29
C PHE A 16 34.03 18.07 17.85
N TYR A 17 33.32 17.93 16.72
CA TYR A 17 32.97 16.63 16.14
C TYR A 17 34.20 15.83 15.68
N SER A 18 35.24 16.48 15.14
CA SER A 18 36.50 15.81 14.77
C SER A 18 37.35 15.39 15.97
N LEU A 19 37.33 16.17 17.05
CA LEU A 19 38.05 15.83 18.30
C LEU A 19 37.35 14.71 19.07
N ILE A 20 36.01 14.71 19.11
CA ILE A 20 35.21 13.62 19.70
C ILE A 20 35.39 12.33 18.89
N SER A 21 35.35 12.39 17.55
CA SER A 21 35.59 11.22 16.70
C SER A 21 37.01 10.67 16.82
N HIS A 22 38.03 11.54 16.95
CA HIS A 22 39.42 11.13 17.17
C HIS A 22 39.65 10.52 18.56
N SER A 23 39.03 11.08 19.60
CA SER A 23 39.10 10.54 20.96
C SER A 23 38.44 9.17 21.08
N ASN A 24 37.28 8.98 20.41
CA ASN A 24 36.58 7.70 20.39
C ASN A 24 37.37 6.64 19.60
N ARG A 25 37.87 6.98 18.40
CA ARG A 25 38.76 6.12 17.61
C ARG A 25 39.96 5.64 18.42
N LYS A 26 40.67 6.56 19.09
CA LYS A 26 41.83 6.23 19.92
C LYS A 26 41.48 5.25 21.03
N ASN A 27 40.34 5.45 21.69
CA ASN A 27 39.89 4.58 22.76
C ASN A 27 39.53 3.18 22.25
N ILE A 28 38.87 3.08 21.09
CA ILE A 28 38.54 1.80 20.43
C ILE A 28 39.82 1.03 20.11
N ILE A 29 40.77 1.65 19.41
CA ILE A 29 42.03 1.00 19.03
C ILE A 29 42.84 0.59 20.27
N LYS A 30 42.94 1.48 21.28
CA LYS A 30 43.66 1.16 22.52
C LYS A 30 43.04 -0.01 23.28
N LYS A 31 41.70 -0.14 23.27
CA LYS A 31 41.00 -1.27 23.88
C LYS A 31 41.25 -2.56 23.09
N LEU A 32 41.19 -2.48 21.76
CA LEU A 32 41.44 -3.59 20.84
C LEU A 32 42.84 -4.17 21.03
N LEU A 33 43.90 -3.34 20.97
CA LEU A 33 45.28 -3.81 21.06
C LEU A 33 45.67 -4.35 22.46
N ARG A 34 44.86 -4.09 23.48
CA ARG A 34 45.02 -4.68 24.82
C ARG A 34 44.40 -6.07 24.94
N HIS A 35 43.60 -6.50 23.96
CA HIS A 35 42.96 -7.79 23.97
C HIS A 35 44.01 -8.93 23.89
N PRO A 36 43.84 -10.04 24.63
CA PRO A 36 44.84 -11.12 24.68
C PRO A 36 45.19 -11.73 23.32
N SER A 37 44.29 -11.67 22.34
CA SER A 37 44.56 -12.16 20.97
C SER A 37 45.74 -11.44 20.31
N PHE A 38 46.09 -10.22 20.74
CA PHE A 38 47.21 -9.45 20.19
C PHE A 38 48.54 -9.74 20.91
N ASP A 39 48.56 -10.55 21.98
CA ASP A 39 49.78 -10.87 22.74
C ASP A 39 50.94 -11.37 21.87
N PRO A 40 50.72 -12.24 20.86
CA PRO A 40 51.81 -12.74 20.00
C PRO A 40 52.53 -11.64 19.21
N ILE A 41 51.85 -10.54 18.88
CA ILE A 41 52.38 -9.45 18.04
C ILE A 41 52.57 -8.14 18.81
N ARG A 42 52.13 -8.05 20.06
CA ARG A 42 51.98 -6.79 20.83
C ARG A 42 53.25 -5.94 20.86
N HIS A 43 54.40 -6.58 21.04
CA HIS A 43 55.70 -5.90 21.11
C HIS A 43 56.20 -5.35 19.77
N HIS A 44 55.55 -5.72 18.66
CA HIS A 44 55.88 -5.28 17.30
C HIS A 44 54.91 -4.22 16.77
N LEU A 45 53.87 -3.90 17.54
CA LEU A 45 52.90 -2.87 17.17
C LEU A 45 53.38 -1.48 17.61
N PRO A 46 53.01 -0.41 16.88
CA PRO A 46 53.42 0.95 17.21
C PRO A 46 52.97 1.38 18.62
N GLU A 47 53.88 1.98 19.39
CA GLU A 47 53.55 2.51 20.73
C GLU A 47 52.68 3.78 20.65
N ASP A 48 52.86 4.60 19.61
CA ASP A 48 52.05 5.80 19.38
C ASP A 48 50.84 5.51 18.47
N ILE A 49 49.72 5.21 19.10
CA ILE A 49 48.43 4.96 18.46
C ILE A 49 47.67 6.29 18.18
N THR A 50 48.21 7.44 18.59
CA THR A 50 47.46 8.71 18.56
C THR A 50 47.27 9.30 17.17
N THR A 51 48.17 8.97 16.25
CA THR A 51 48.23 9.52 14.88
C THR A 51 47.88 8.51 13.80
N ILE A 52 47.81 7.22 14.14
CA ILE A 52 47.63 6.13 13.18
C ILE A 52 46.15 5.99 12.81
N ASP A 53 45.84 6.01 11.51
CA ASP A 53 44.52 5.66 11.01
C ASP A 53 44.31 4.13 10.97
N PRO A 54 43.06 3.65 10.98
CA PRO A 54 42.77 2.21 11.07
C PRO A 54 43.39 1.38 9.94
N TYR A 55 43.50 1.93 8.72
CA TYR A 55 44.07 1.21 7.58
C TYR A 55 45.59 1.05 7.73
N SER A 56 46.31 2.10 8.11
CA SER A 56 47.74 2.00 8.43
C SER A 56 48.02 1.08 9.62
N LEU A 57 47.14 1.03 10.63
CA LEU A 57 47.25 0.04 11.70
C LEU A 57 47.12 -1.39 11.17
N SER A 58 46.18 -1.65 10.26
CA SER A 58 46.01 -2.96 9.63
C SER A 58 47.27 -3.45 8.93
N GLN A 59 47.98 -2.56 8.21
CA GLN A 59 49.25 -2.90 7.56
C GLN A 59 50.30 -3.35 8.58
N ASN A 60 50.50 -2.58 9.67
CA ASN A 60 51.43 -2.95 10.74
C ASN A 60 51.08 -4.29 11.41
N VAL A 61 49.79 -4.55 11.61
CA VAL A 61 49.30 -5.82 12.19
C VAL A 61 49.61 -6.99 11.25
N ILE A 62 49.33 -6.84 9.95
CA ILE A 62 49.60 -7.88 8.94
C ILE A 62 51.10 -8.16 8.84
N GLU A 63 51.93 -7.12 8.75
CA GLU A 63 53.39 -7.25 8.72
C GLU A 63 53.91 -7.97 9.97
N SER A 64 53.39 -7.63 11.15
CA SER A 64 53.80 -8.27 12.41
C SER A 64 53.39 -9.75 12.47
N LEU A 65 52.19 -10.10 12.02
CA LEU A 65 51.71 -11.48 11.97
C LEU A 65 52.57 -12.34 11.03
N ASN A 66 52.91 -11.81 9.85
CA ASN A 66 53.73 -12.50 8.86
C ASN A 66 55.18 -12.66 9.33
N LYS A 67 55.77 -11.61 9.90
CA LYS A 67 57.18 -11.63 10.36
C LYS A 67 57.40 -12.60 11.52
N LEU A 68 56.41 -12.75 12.40
CA LEU A 68 56.51 -13.60 13.59
C LEU A 68 55.99 -15.03 13.36
N GLU A 69 55.57 -15.34 12.12
CA GLU A 69 55.04 -16.66 11.74
C GLU A 69 53.99 -17.18 12.74
N VAL A 70 53.08 -16.29 13.15
CA VAL A 70 52.06 -16.59 14.15
C VAL A 70 51.18 -17.76 13.67
N PRO A 71 50.85 -18.74 14.54
CA PRO A 71 50.00 -19.87 14.15
C PRO A 71 48.70 -19.41 13.49
N LYS A 72 48.27 -20.11 12.41
CA LYS A 72 47.09 -19.74 11.61
C LYS A 72 45.84 -19.40 12.45
N LYS A 73 45.59 -20.18 13.51
CA LYS A 73 44.44 -19.99 14.41
C LYS A 73 44.50 -18.65 15.15
N ASP A 74 45.66 -18.27 15.66
CA ASP A 74 45.85 -17.05 16.43
C ASP A 74 45.87 -15.83 15.50
N ALA A 75 46.50 -15.95 14.32
CA ALA A 75 46.43 -14.94 13.27
C ALA A 75 44.98 -14.67 12.82
N ALA A 76 44.18 -15.73 12.67
CA ALA A 76 42.77 -15.60 12.33
C ALA A 76 41.94 -14.89 13.43
N MET A 77 42.24 -15.12 14.71
CA MET A 77 41.61 -14.37 15.80
C MET A 77 41.93 -12.88 15.72
N VAL A 78 43.19 -12.53 15.44
CA VAL A 78 43.60 -11.13 15.27
C VAL A 78 42.87 -10.49 14.08
N HIS A 79 42.85 -11.15 12.92
CA HIS A 79 42.14 -10.63 11.75
C HIS A 79 40.65 -10.40 11.99
N ASN A 80 39.96 -11.36 12.64
CA ASN A 80 38.56 -11.18 13.01
C ASN A 80 38.36 -10.02 13.99
N MET A 81 39.20 -9.89 15.01
CA MET A 81 39.13 -8.78 15.97
C MET A 81 39.33 -7.41 15.29
N MET A 82 40.22 -7.33 14.30
CA MET A 82 40.42 -6.11 13.51
C MET A 82 39.15 -5.74 12.73
N ILE A 83 38.53 -6.71 12.04
CA ILE A 83 37.27 -6.51 11.32
C ILE A 83 36.16 -6.07 12.29
N GLU A 84 35.98 -6.81 13.38
CA GLU A 84 34.89 -6.60 14.33
C GLU A 84 34.88 -5.22 14.98
N ASN A 85 36.06 -4.61 15.16
CA ASN A 85 36.21 -3.39 15.96
C ASN A 85 36.52 -2.13 15.14
N LEU A 86 36.95 -2.24 13.88
CA LEU A 86 37.45 -1.11 13.10
C LEU A 86 36.77 -0.91 11.74
N SER A 87 35.91 -1.83 11.29
CA SER A 87 35.25 -1.73 9.98
C SER A 87 34.29 -0.54 9.85
N ASP A 88 33.75 -0.05 10.97
CA ASP A 88 32.90 1.14 11.04
C ASP A 88 33.69 2.44 10.87
N LEU A 89 34.96 2.44 11.30
CA LEU A 89 35.88 3.56 11.16
C LEU A 89 36.47 3.64 9.75
N ASP A 90 36.86 2.49 9.19
CA ASP A 90 37.36 2.38 7.84
C ASP A 90 37.05 0.99 7.25
N TYR A 91 36.16 0.94 6.26
CA TYR A 91 35.77 -0.31 5.62
C TYR A 91 36.92 -1.02 4.88
N GLY A 92 38.00 -0.30 4.52
CA GLY A 92 39.20 -0.92 3.95
C GLY A 92 39.83 -1.96 4.88
N VAL A 93 39.64 -1.81 6.20
CA VAL A 93 40.07 -2.78 7.22
C VAL A 93 39.35 -4.12 7.05
N ALA A 94 38.03 -4.09 6.80
CA ALA A 94 37.24 -5.28 6.52
C ALA A 94 37.78 -6.02 5.29
N THR A 95 38.06 -5.28 4.20
CA THR A 95 38.54 -5.85 2.94
C THR A 95 39.91 -6.51 3.11
N ILE A 96 40.89 -5.80 3.68
CA ILE A 96 42.27 -6.31 3.77
C ILE A 96 42.36 -7.53 4.69
N HIS A 97 41.68 -7.52 5.85
CA HIS A 97 41.73 -8.66 6.76
C HIS A 97 40.89 -9.85 6.29
N SER A 98 39.81 -9.62 5.54
CA SER A 98 39.07 -10.72 4.90
C SER A 98 39.92 -11.42 3.83
N ASN A 99 40.70 -10.65 3.06
CA ASN A 99 41.65 -11.22 2.09
C ASN A 99 42.73 -12.05 2.80
N ASN A 100 43.33 -11.53 3.88
CA ASN A 100 44.34 -12.29 4.63
C ASN A 100 43.76 -13.57 5.25
N LEU A 101 42.53 -13.54 5.77
CA LEU A 101 41.85 -14.76 6.22
C LEU A 101 41.70 -15.78 5.08
N ARG A 102 41.31 -15.33 3.89
CA ARG A 102 41.19 -16.18 2.70
C ARG A 102 42.54 -16.78 2.29
N ASP A 103 43.62 -15.99 2.33
CA ASP A 103 44.98 -16.46 2.02
C ASP A 103 45.48 -17.52 3.02
N LEU A 104 44.88 -17.56 4.22
CA LEU A 104 45.11 -18.61 5.23
C LEU A 104 44.21 -19.85 5.06
N ASP A 105 43.35 -19.89 4.03
CA ASP A 105 42.26 -20.85 3.82
C ASP A 105 41.19 -20.81 4.92
N LEU A 106 40.98 -19.64 5.53
CA LEU A 106 40.02 -19.42 6.60
C LEU A 106 38.95 -18.40 6.18
N LYS A 107 37.83 -18.40 6.91
CA LYS A 107 36.71 -17.47 6.68
C LYS A 107 36.55 -16.54 7.89
N PRO A 108 35.99 -15.33 7.68
CA PRO A 108 35.64 -14.46 8.79
C PRO A 108 34.66 -15.15 9.76
N SER A 109 34.78 -14.82 11.05
CA SER A 109 33.87 -15.23 12.11
C SER A 109 32.47 -14.65 11.86
N LEU A 110 31.42 -15.25 12.41
CA LEU A 110 30.08 -14.69 12.32
C LEU A 110 29.99 -13.22 12.82
N PRO A 111 30.57 -12.84 13.97
CA PRO A 111 30.63 -11.44 14.38
C PRO A 111 31.36 -10.54 13.37
N ALA A 112 32.46 -11.01 12.78
CA ALA A 112 33.16 -10.28 11.74
C ALA A 112 32.28 -10.10 10.49
N ILE A 113 31.59 -11.14 10.03
CA ILE A 113 30.65 -11.07 8.88
C ILE A 113 29.55 -10.05 9.13
N LYS A 114 28.95 -10.02 10.33
CA LYS A 114 27.95 -9.01 10.69
C LYS A 114 28.51 -7.59 10.54
N GLN A 115 29.76 -7.35 10.96
CA GLN A 115 30.40 -6.04 10.85
C GLN A 115 30.82 -5.69 9.42
N ILE A 116 31.22 -6.68 8.62
CA ILE A 116 31.46 -6.52 7.18
C ILE A 116 30.18 -6.01 6.52
N ILE A 117 29.05 -6.71 6.68
CA ILE A 117 27.80 -6.31 6.02
C ILE A 117 27.27 -4.98 6.56
N ARG A 118 27.24 -4.80 7.88
CA ARG A 118 26.73 -3.57 8.52
C ARG A 118 27.44 -2.32 8.00
N ASN A 119 28.76 -2.39 7.88
CA ASN A 119 29.58 -1.23 7.51
C ASN A 119 29.89 -1.16 6.02
N ASN A 120 29.40 -2.11 5.21
CA ASN A 120 29.64 -2.13 3.77
C ASN A 120 29.09 -0.86 3.09
N PRO A 121 29.91 -0.10 2.35
CA PRO A 121 29.44 1.04 1.60
C PRO A 121 28.71 0.66 0.30
N GLY A 122 28.81 -0.59 -0.16
CA GLY A 122 28.13 -1.08 -1.37
C GLY A 122 28.80 -0.66 -2.69
N ARG A 123 30.08 -0.28 -2.68
CA ARG A 123 30.78 0.23 -3.89
C ARG A 123 31.22 -0.85 -4.88
N VAL A 124 31.64 -2.00 -4.35
CA VAL A 124 32.20 -3.11 -5.15
C VAL A 124 31.18 -4.24 -5.23
N GLN A 125 30.71 -4.67 -4.05
CA GLN A 125 29.60 -5.59 -3.89
C GLN A 125 28.58 -4.93 -2.96
N SER A 126 27.31 -5.10 -3.28
CA SER A 126 26.20 -4.78 -2.41
C SER A 126 26.23 -5.63 -1.15
N SER A 127 25.58 -5.15 -0.10
CA SER A 127 25.42 -5.89 1.16
C SER A 127 24.67 -7.22 0.96
N TRP A 128 23.77 -7.28 -0.03
CA TRP A 128 23.09 -8.51 -0.43
C TRP A 128 24.04 -9.53 -1.08
N GLU A 129 24.91 -9.11 -2.00
CA GLU A 129 25.89 -10.02 -2.63
C GLU A 129 26.90 -10.58 -1.62
N LEU A 130 27.33 -9.75 -0.65
CA LEU A 130 28.16 -10.23 0.45
C LEU A 130 27.39 -11.26 1.31
N PHE A 131 26.12 -11.00 1.60
CA PHE A 131 25.27 -11.94 2.33
C PHE A 131 25.17 -13.30 1.64
N THR A 132 24.84 -13.33 0.35
CA THR A 132 24.69 -14.59 -0.40
C THR A 132 26.00 -15.37 -0.48
N GLN A 133 27.12 -14.67 -0.67
CA GLN A 133 28.45 -15.27 -0.66
C GLN A 133 28.78 -15.96 0.68
N TYR A 134 28.49 -15.30 1.81
CA TYR A 134 28.75 -15.88 3.13
C TYR A 134 27.72 -16.97 3.49
N LYS A 135 26.45 -16.81 3.11
CA LYS A 135 25.39 -17.81 3.30
C LYS A 135 25.78 -19.16 2.73
N ALA A 136 26.36 -19.21 1.53
CA ALA A 136 26.79 -20.45 0.89
C ALA A 136 27.77 -21.30 1.73
N SER A 137 28.35 -20.72 2.78
CA SER A 137 29.26 -21.40 3.72
C SER A 137 28.69 -21.66 5.11
N MET A 138 27.43 -21.30 5.35
CA MET A 138 26.74 -21.46 6.63
C MET A 138 25.63 -22.49 6.48
N GLU A 139 25.60 -23.46 7.40
CA GLU A 139 24.49 -24.42 7.45
C GLU A 139 23.19 -23.74 7.92
N ASN A 140 23.29 -22.85 8.92
CA ASN A 140 22.18 -22.05 9.42
C ASN A 140 22.58 -20.58 9.49
N VAL A 141 21.77 -19.70 8.92
CA VAL A 141 21.97 -18.26 8.96
C VAL A 141 21.31 -17.70 10.23
N PRO A 142 22.04 -17.06 11.15
CA PRO A 142 21.45 -16.48 12.35
C PRO A 142 20.54 -15.28 12.05
N ASP A 143 19.45 -15.15 12.78
CA ASP A 143 18.48 -14.04 12.66
C ASP A 143 19.16 -12.67 12.74
N GLU A 144 20.11 -12.50 13.67
CA GLU A 144 20.82 -11.22 13.84
C GLU A 144 21.65 -10.80 12.62
N LEU A 145 22.08 -11.76 11.78
CA LEU A 145 22.76 -11.47 10.53
C LEU A 145 21.73 -11.06 9.46
N MET A 146 20.62 -11.78 9.37
CA MET A 146 19.51 -11.44 8.47
C MET A 146 18.92 -10.06 8.78
N GLU A 147 18.81 -9.68 10.05
CA GLU A 147 18.35 -8.36 10.47
C GLU A 147 19.29 -7.25 9.96
N VAL A 148 20.61 -7.45 10.07
CA VAL A 148 21.60 -6.49 9.52
C VAL A 148 21.45 -6.35 8.01
N VAL A 149 21.24 -7.47 7.29
CA VAL A 149 21.04 -7.43 5.84
C VAL A 149 19.73 -6.73 5.48
N LEU A 150 18.66 -7.01 6.21
CA LEU A 150 17.35 -6.36 6.05
C LEU A 150 17.45 -4.85 6.25
N GLU A 151 18.12 -4.42 7.32
CA GLU A 151 18.40 -3.00 7.58
C GLU A 151 19.14 -2.36 6.41
N LYS A 152 20.11 -3.06 5.83
CA LYS A 152 20.90 -2.56 4.69
C LYS A 152 20.11 -2.47 3.39
N ILE A 153 19.16 -3.37 3.15
CA ILE A 153 18.26 -3.28 2.00
C ILE A 153 17.30 -2.08 2.16
N ILE A 154 16.66 -1.98 3.32
CA ILE A 154 15.67 -0.91 3.61
C ILE A 154 16.31 0.45 3.62
N LYS A 155 17.46 0.57 4.30
CA LYS A 155 18.16 1.83 4.42
C LYS A 155 19.07 2.09 3.23
N PHE A 156 19.21 1.19 2.26
CA PHE A 156 20.17 1.24 1.14
C PHE A 156 21.65 1.30 1.54
N ASP A 157 22.50 0.75 0.69
CA ASP A 157 23.94 0.96 0.77
C ASP A 157 24.31 2.44 0.54
N LYS A 158 25.46 2.85 1.08
CA LYS A 158 25.92 4.24 0.97
C LYS A 158 26.12 4.65 -0.50
N ALA A 159 26.62 3.73 -1.33
CA ALA A 159 26.79 3.94 -2.76
C ALA A 159 25.45 4.20 -3.46
N GLU A 160 24.45 3.34 -3.22
CA GLU A 160 23.11 3.49 -3.80
C GLU A 160 22.45 4.83 -3.43
N LYS A 161 22.63 5.31 -2.19
CA LYS A 161 22.16 6.64 -1.78
C LYS A 161 22.84 7.77 -2.55
N VAL A 162 24.14 7.65 -2.77
CA VAL A 162 24.92 8.64 -3.53
C VAL A 162 24.47 8.65 -4.99
N ASP A 163 24.10 7.50 -5.53
CA ASP A 163 23.55 7.34 -6.88
C ASP A 163 22.06 7.75 -6.98
N GLY A 164 21.46 8.18 -5.87
CA GLY A 164 20.13 8.79 -5.84
C GLY A 164 18.97 7.82 -5.63
N LYS A 165 19.22 6.57 -5.20
CA LYS A 165 18.16 5.62 -4.83
C LYS A 165 17.39 6.14 -3.61
N LYS A 166 16.07 6.27 -3.75
CA LYS A 166 15.16 6.83 -2.73
C LYS A 166 14.06 5.89 -2.26
N SER A 167 13.75 4.86 -3.03
CA SER A 167 12.67 3.91 -2.77
C SER A 167 13.14 2.49 -3.04
N LEU A 168 12.44 1.52 -2.45
CA LEU A 168 12.64 0.10 -2.75
C LEU A 168 12.27 -0.19 -4.21
N THR A 169 12.83 -1.28 -4.73
CA THR A 169 12.46 -1.89 -6.01
C THR A 169 11.75 -3.23 -5.76
N TYR A 170 11.17 -3.84 -6.80
CA TYR A 170 10.61 -5.20 -6.71
C TYR A 170 11.66 -6.20 -6.23
N GLN A 171 12.89 -6.10 -6.72
CA GLN A 171 13.99 -6.94 -6.28
C GLN A 171 14.30 -6.75 -4.78
N ASP A 172 14.32 -5.50 -4.31
CA ASP A 172 14.55 -5.22 -2.88
C ASP A 172 13.42 -5.79 -2.01
N LEU A 173 12.16 -5.66 -2.44
CA LEU A 173 11.02 -6.26 -1.77
C LEU A 173 11.16 -7.79 -1.71
N VAL A 174 11.49 -8.45 -2.81
CA VAL A 174 11.67 -9.91 -2.83
C VAL A 174 12.79 -10.35 -1.89
N ARG A 175 13.91 -9.62 -1.84
CA ARG A 175 14.99 -9.86 -0.87
C ARG A 175 14.50 -9.70 0.57
N CYS A 176 13.71 -8.66 0.85
CA CYS A 176 13.08 -8.48 2.16
C CYS A 176 12.14 -9.65 2.52
N LEU A 177 11.28 -10.08 1.58
CA LEU A 177 10.36 -11.20 1.77
C LEU A 177 11.11 -12.52 1.97
N TYR A 178 12.21 -12.73 1.26
CA TYR A 178 13.11 -13.86 1.48
C TYR A 178 13.59 -13.89 2.94
N LEU A 179 14.18 -12.78 3.42
CA LEU A 179 14.67 -12.70 4.80
C LEU A 179 13.53 -12.88 5.82
N ILE A 180 12.40 -12.21 5.61
CA ILE A 180 11.18 -12.32 6.43
C ILE A 180 10.73 -13.77 6.60
N ASN A 181 10.82 -14.58 5.54
CA ASN A 181 10.40 -15.98 5.58
C ASN A 181 11.43 -16.92 6.23
N HIS A 182 12.68 -16.48 6.37
CA HIS A 182 13.75 -17.28 6.98
C HIS A 182 14.01 -16.94 8.46
N PHE A 183 13.49 -15.82 8.97
CA PHE A 183 13.56 -15.55 10.41
C PHE A 183 12.88 -16.64 11.24
N SER A 184 13.45 -16.93 12.40
CA SER A 184 12.81 -17.81 13.38
C SER A 184 11.41 -17.30 13.75
N SER A 185 10.46 -18.22 13.96
CA SER A 185 9.04 -17.90 14.19
C SER A 185 8.76 -16.96 15.39
N ASN A 186 9.65 -16.96 16.39
CA ASN A 186 9.55 -16.10 17.58
C ASN A 186 10.46 -14.87 17.52
N TYR A 187 11.14 -14.63 16.40
CA TYR A 187 12.03 -13.48 16.26
C TYR A 187 11.23 -12.19 16.17
N ASN A 188 11.51 -11.24 17.07
CA ASN A 188 10.80 -9.97 17.13
C ASN A 188 11.56 -8.91 16.32
N LEU A 189 11.13 -8.69 15.08
CA LEU A 189 11.71 -7.62 14.25
C LEU A 189 11.26 -6.23 14.73
N PRO A 190 12.16 -5.24 14.77
CA PRO A 190 11.79 -3.85 15.03
C PRO A 190 10.80 -3.32 13.97
N SER A 191 9.79 -2.56 14.39
CA SER A 191 8.79 -2.01 13.45
C SER A 191 9.42 -1.06 12.43
N GLU A 192 10.51 -0.36 12.79
CA GLU A 192 11.31 0.48 11.89
C GLU A 192 11.85 -0.26 10.66
N LEU A 193 11.98 -1.60 10.73
CA LEU A 193 12.37 -2.43 9.59
C LEU A 193 11.16 -3.02 8.84
N VAL A 194 10.02 -3.17 9.51
CA VAL A 194 8.83 -3.79 8.90
C VAL A 194 7.98 -2.75 8.17
N GLU A 195 7.80 -1.57 8.77
CA GLU A 195 6.95 -0.49 8.25
C GLU A 195 7.35 -0.02 6.84
N PRO A 196 8.64 0.20 6.50
CA PRO A 196 9.01 0.63 5.15
C PRO A 196 8.66 -0.40 4.06
N ILE A 197 8.66 -1.70 4.40
CA ILE A 197 8.26 -2.78 3.49
C ILE A 197 6.76 -2.72 3.26
N LEU A 198 5.98 -2.54 4.33
CA LEU A 198 4.52 -2.39 4.22
C LEU A 198 4.12 -1.17 3.41
N ILE A 199 4.75 -0.01 3.64
CA ILE A 199 4.50 1.21 2.87
C ILE A 199 4.73 0.93 1.39
N TYR A 200 5.86 0.30 1.04
CA TYR A 200 6.15 -0.02 -0.35
C TYR A 200 5.11 -0.98 -0.98
N ILE A 201 4.66 -1.99 -0.24
CA ILE A 201 3.60 -2.92 -0.69
C ILE A 201 2.29 -2.16 -0.96
N VAL A 202 1.88 -1.27 -0.04
CA VAL A 202 0.62 -0.53 -0.15
C VAL A 202 0.69 0.51 -1.27
N ASP A 203 1.71 1.36 -1.30
CA ASP A 203 1.85 2.45 -2.28
C ASP A 203 1.94 1.94 -3.72
N ASN A 204 2.43 0.71 -3.92
CA ASN A 204 2.54 0.09 -5.24
C ASN A 204 1.42 -0.92 -5.52
N GLY A 205 0.39 -0.99 -4.68
CA GLY A 205 -0.77 -1.87 -4.90
C GLY A 205 -0.41 -3.35 -5.01
N ILE A 206 0.65 -3.79 -4.34
CA ILE A 206 1.19 -5.15 -4.48
C ILE A 206 0.26 -6.14 -3.76
N PRO A 207 -0.33 -7.12 -4.47
CA PRO A 207 -1.24 -8.10 -3.89
C PRO A 207 -0.48 -9.30 -3.29
N ASN A 208 -1.17 -10.11 -2.49
CA ASN A 208 -0.76 -11.44 -1.99
C ASN A 208 0.45 -11.49 -1.03
N VAL A 209 1.06 -10.35 -0.70
CA VAL A 209 2.29 -10.32 0.10
C VAL A 209 2.10 -9.69 1.48
N LEU A 210 0.95 -9.01 1.73
CA LEU A 210 0.70 -8.32 2.99
C LEU A 210 0.78 -9.28 4.18
N GLY A 211 0.13 -10.44 4.08
CA GLY A 211 0.10 -11.44 5.15
C GLY A 211 1.48 -11.91 5.62
N SER A 212 2.46 -11.96 4.70
CA SER A 212 3.84 -12.37 5.02
C SER A 212 4.54 -11.39 5.96
N VAL A 213 4.15 -10.12 5.90
CA VAL A 213 4.74 -9.02 6.68
C VAL A 213 3.91 -8.73 7.94
N LEU A 214 2.57 -8.86 7.85
CA LEU A 214 1.65 -8.61 8.96
C LEU A 214 1.86 -9.54 10.17
N LYS A 215 2.49 -10.71 9.98
CA LYS A 215 2.84 -11.67 11.07
C LYS A 215 3.66 -11.04 12.22
N TYR A 216 4.33 -9.92 11.97
CA TYR A 216 5.09 -9.17 12.98
C TYR A 216 4.24 -8.19 13.83
N LYS A 217 2.93 -8.47 13.97
CA LYS A 217 2.02 -7.79 14.92
C LYS A 217 1.92 -6.27 14.71
N ILE A 218 1.81 -5.85 13.46
CA ILE A 218 1.59 -4.45 13.11
C ILE A 218 0.18 -4.03 13.60
N PRO A 219 0.02 -2.89 14.28
CA PRO A 219 -1.30 -2.42 14.71
C PRO A 219 -2.13 -1.96 13.51
N LEU A 220 -3.45 -2.18 13.54
CA LEU A 220 -4.35 -1.74 12.46
C LEU A 220 -4.27 -0.23 12.19
N SER A 221 -4.08 0.58 13.23
CA SER A 221 -3.94 2.03 13.12
C SER A 221 -2.76 2.50 12.24
N PHE A 222 -1.83 1.60 11.90
CA PHE A 222 -0.83 1.87 10.88
C PHE A 222 -1.48 2.19 9.52
N PHE A 223 -2.57 1.50 9.19
CA PHE A 223 -3.25 1.60 7.90
C PHE A 223 -4.16 2.83 7.78
N ASP A 224 -4.45 3.57 8.86
CA ASP A 224 -5.33 4.76 8.83
C ASP A 224 -4.96 5.78 7.74
N LYS A 225 -3.66 5.90 7.44
CA LYS A 225 -3.14 6.84 6.43
C LYS A 225 -3.16 6.30 5.01
N TYR A 226 -3.31 4.99 4.83
CA TYR A 226 -3.13 4.30 3.55
C TYR A 226 -4.39 3.57 3.08
N VAL A 227 -5.32 3.26 3.99
CA VAL A 227 -6.52 2.45 3.75
C VAL A 227 -7.44 3.03 2.65
N SER A 228 -7.40 4.34 2.44
CA SER A 228 -8.10 5.01 1.35
C SER A 228 -7.56 4.62 -0.03
N GLU A 229 -6.24 4.45 -0.15
CA GLU A 229 -5.50 4.22 -1.40
C GLU A 229 -5.25 2.74 -1.70
N MET A 230 -5.38 1.87 -0.69
CA MET A 230 -5.25 0.41 -0.85
C MET A 230 -6.23 -0.15 -1.90
N THR A 231 -5.75 -1.14 -2.67
CA THR A 231 -6.58 -1.85 -3.66
C THR A 231 -7.64 -2.70 -2.95
N GLN A 232 -8.72 -3.04 -3.67
CA GLN A 232 -9.76 -3.93 -3.14
C GLN A 232 -9.17 -5.26 -2.66
N TYR A 233 -8.16 -5.79 -3.37
CA TYR A 233 -7.50 -7.03 -3.03
C TYR A 233 -6.72 -6.91 -1.71
N GLN A 234 -5.97 -5.82 -1.53
CA GLN A 234 -5.22 -5.55 -0.31
C GLN A 234 -6.12 -5.36 0.92
N ILE A 235 -7.27 -4.69 0.77
CA ILE A 235 -8.28 -4.58 1.84
C ILE A 235 -8.79 -5.95 2.25
N CYS A 236 -8.97 -6.82 1.26
CA CYS A 236 -9.39 -8.19 1.47
C CYS A 236 -8.35 -9.02 2.24
N GLU A 237 -7.06 -8.90 1.91
CA GLU A 237 -5.96 -9.51 2.67
C GLU A 237 -5.90 -8.99 4.10
N LEU A 238 -6.08 -7.68 4.29
CA LEU A 238 -6.13 -7.06 5.62
C LEU A 238 -7.27 -7.64 6.46
N TYR A 239 -8.46 -7.77 5.87
CA TYR A 239 -9.61 -8.36 6.54
C TYR A 239 -9.39 -9.82 6.96
N ASP A 240 -8.73 -10.64 6.13
CA ASP A 240 -8.47 -12.05 6.47
C ASP A 240 -7.41 -12.21 7.55
N PHE A 241 -6.45 -11.28 7.59
CA PHE A 241 -5.34 -11.37 8.52
C PHE A 241 -5.77 -10.98 9.95
N TYR A 242 -6.54 -9.90 10.09
CA TYR A 242 -6.94 -9.38 11.40
C TYR A 242 -8.26 -10.00 11.87
N SER A 243 -8.34 -10.27 13.18
CA SER A 243 -9.60 -10.71 13.78
C SER A 243 -10.71 -9.67 13.60
N LEU A 244 -11.96 -10.14 13.50
CA LEU A 244 -13.14 -9.27 13.44
C LEU A 244 -13.17 -8.24 14.56
N ASP A 245 -12.75 -8.62 15.78
CA ASP A 245 -12.66 -7.73 16.94
C ASP A 245 -11.76 -6.53 16.69
N ASN A 246 -10.64 -6.73 15.98
CA ASN A 246 -9.72 -5.66 15.62
C ASN A 246 -10.33 -4.79 14.52
N ILE A 247 -10.90 -5.40 13.48
CA ILE A 247 -11.51 -4.68 12.35
C ILE A 247 -12.63 -3.76 12.84
N VAL A 248 -13.53 -4.24 13.71
CA VAL A 248 -14.65 -3.41 14.21
C VAL A 248 -14.22 -2.37 15.24
N ALA A 249 -13.02 -2.50 15.82
CA ALA A 249 -12.47 -1.51 16.74
C ALA A 249 -11.82 -0.31 16.03
N ASP A 250 -11.54 -0.44 14.73
CA ASP A 250 -10.91 0.59 13.90
C ASP A 250 -11.90 1.17 12.88
N PRO A 251 -12.43 2.40 13.07
CA PRO A 251 -13.49 2.94 12.23
C PRO A 251 -13.11 3.09 10.75
N LEU A 252 -11.89 3.51 10.44
CA LEU A 252 -11.47 3.76 9.05
C LEU A 252 -11.34 2.44 8.29
N VAL A 253 -10.69 1.46 8.92
CA VAL A 253 -10.55 0.11 8.36
C VAL A 253 -11.91 -0.58 8.26
N LEU A 254 -12.76 -0.47 9.29
CA LEU A 254 -14.13 -1.01 9.28
C LEU A 254 -14.92 -0.48 8.08
N HIS A 255 -14.92 0.84 7.88
CA HIS A 255 -15.68 1.48 6.80
C HIS A 255 -15.19 1.02 5.44
N LYS A 256 -13.87 0.89 5.24
CA LYS A 256 -13.29 0.46 3.97
C LYS A 256 -13.55 -1.03 3.71
N CYS A 257 -13.34 -1.90 4.70
CA CYS A 257 -13.63 -3.33 4.61
C CYS A 257 -15.11 -3.57 4.28
N LEU A 258 -16.01 -2.88 4.98
CA LEU A 258 -17.45 -3.01 4.75
C LEU A 258 -17.83 -2.59 3.32
N THR A 259 -17.31 -1.47 2.83
CA THR A 259 -17.51 -1.01 1.45
C THR A 259 -17.02 -2.06 0.45
N VAL A 260 -15.75 -2.49 0.55
CA VAL A 260 -15.15 -3.43 -0.41
C VAL A 260 -15.90 -4.76 -0.44
N LEU A 261 -16.26 -5.32 0.73
CA LEU A 261 -16.99 -6.59 0.81
C LEU A 261 -18.48 -6.46 0.42
N GLY A 262 -19.08 -5.29 0.67
CA GLY A 262 -20.49 -5.03 0.42
C GLY A 262 -20.80 -4.71 -1.03
N GLU A 263 -19.96 -3.91 -1.70
CA GLU A 263 -20.20 -3.48 -3.07
C GLU A 263 -19.89 -4.58 -4.09
N ASN A 264 -18.88 -5.39 -3.81
CA ASN A 264 -18.42 -6.43 -4.72
C ASN A 264 -19.04 -7.77 -4.33
N GLU A 265 -19.55 -8.56 -5.27
CA GLU A 265 -19.87 -9.98 -5.03
C GLU A 265 -18.61 -10.86 -5.05
N LYS A 266 -17.67 -10.45 -5.91
CA LYS A 266 -16.43 -11.14 -6.21
C LYS A 266 -15.33 -10.10 -6.39
N ILE A 267 -14.16 -10.37 -5.82
CA ILE A 267 -12.96 -9.57 -6.01
C ILE A 267 -11.97 -10.41 -6.79
N GLN A 268 -11.44 -9.83 -7.86
CA GLN A 268 -10.45 -10.44 -8.74
C GLN A 268 -9.28 -9.49 -8.88
N GLN A 269 -8.10 -10.04 -9.15
CA GLN A 269 -6.94 -9.23 -9.46
C GLN A 269 -7.15 -8.51 -10.79
N THR A 270 -6.84 -7.23 -10.79
CA THR A 270 -6.74 -6.40 -11.99
C THR A 270 -5.60 -6.88 -12.90
N GLU A 271 -5.60 -6.47 -14.17
CA GLU A 271 -4.48 -6.79 -15.08
C GLU A 271 -3.16 -6.16 -14.60
N GLU A 272 -3.22 -4.97 -13.98
CA GLU A 272 -2.07 -4.31 -13.35
C GLU A 272 -1.51 -5.15 -12.19
N GLU A 273 -2.37 -5.65 -11.30
CA GLU A 273 -1.98 -6.55 -10.20
C GLU A 273 -1.38 -7.87 -10.69
N LYS A 274 -1.92 -8.44 -11.78
CA LYS A 274 -1.35 -9.65 -12.41
C LYS A 274 0.03 -9.40 -13.00
N GLU A 275 0.24 -8.25 -13.65
CA GLU A 275 1.55 -7.84 -14.17
C GLU A 275 2.57 -7.66 -13.03
N ILE A 276 2.14 -7.07 -11.90
CA ILE A 276 2.96 -6.95 -10.70
C ILE A 276 3.40 -8.32 -10.18
N ILE A 277 2.47 -9.29 -10.10
CA ILE A 277 2.80 -10.66 -9.66
C ILE A 277 3.82 -11.31 -10.60
N SER A 278 3.63 -11.21 -11.92
CA SER A 278 4.58 -11.76 -12.89
C SER A 278 5.99 -11.19 -12.68
N LYS A 279 6.10 -9.88 -12.44
CA LYS A 279 7.39 -9.23 -12.13
C LYS A 279 8.00 -9.72 -10.82
N LEU A 280 7.17 -9.94 -9.79
CA LEU A 280 7.64 -10.49 -8.53
C LEU A 280 8.12 -11.94 -8.68
N GLU A 281 7.44 -12.77 -9.47
CA GLU A 281 7.84 -14.14 -9.76
C GLU A 281 9.22 -14.19 -10.44
N GLU A 282 9.47 -13.30 -11.42
CA GLU A 282 10.78 -13.15 -12.05
C GLU A 282 11.88 -12.80 -11.03
N GLU A 283 11.64 -11.79 -10.18
CA GLU A 283 12.60 -11.39 -9.15
C GLU A 283 12.80 -12.47 -8.06
N ILE A 284 11.76 -13.24 -7.76
CA ILE A 284 11.81 -14.40 -6.87
C ILE A 284 12.77 -15.45 -7.43
N ASP A 285 12.70 -15.76 -8.73
CA ASP A 285 13.61 -16.73 -9.36
C ASP A 285 15.06 -16.24 -9.38
N ILE A 286 15.28 -14.93 -9.55
CA ILE A 286 16.61 -14.30 -9.41
C ILE A 286 17.14 -14.50 -7.99
N VAL A 287 16.35 -14.19 -6.97
CA VAL A 287 16.75 -14.31 -5.56
C VAL A 287 17.00 -15.78 -5.16
N LYS A 288 16.16 -16.71 -5.60
CA LYS A 288 16.38 -18.16 -5.42
C LYS A 288 17.74 -18.60 -5.96
N SER A 289 18.04 -18.18 -7.20
CA SER A 289 19.29 -18.50 -7.88
C SER A 289 20.50 -17.94 -7.11
N GLN A 290 20.43 -16.69 -6.66
CA GLN A 290 21.49 -16.05 -5.88
C GLN A 290 21.73 -16.70 -4.51
N CYS A 291 20.67 -17.18 -3.86
CA CYS A 291 20.75 -17.81 -2.54
C CYS A 291 21.04 -19.33 -2.60
N HIS A 292 21.07 -19.92 -3.80
CA HIS A 292 21.15 -21.37 -4.04
C HIS A 292 20.14 -22.15 -3.19
N ASP A 293 18.88 -21.69 -3.21
CA ASP A 293 17.82 -22.14 -2.32
C ASP A 293 16.57 -22.58 -3.10
N ASN A 294 15.77 -23.45 -2.50
CA ASN A 294 14.47 -23.88 -3.03
C ASN A 294 13.31 -23.08 -2.44
N TRP A 295 13.60 -21.92 -1.84
CA TRP A 295 12.60 -21.01 -1.31
C TRP A 295 11.54 -20.69 -2.37
N SER A 296 10.27 -20.68 -1.99
CA SER A 296 9.19 -20.17 -2.81
C SER A 296 8.29 -19.27 -1.98
N LEU A 297 7.73 -18.24 -2.60
CA LEU A 297 6.62 -17.49 -2.04
C LEU A 297 5.35 -18.03 -2.67
N GLU A 298 4.43 -18.55 -1.84
CA GLU A 298 3.12 -18.95 -2.33
C GLU A 298 2.28 -17.69 -2.54
N PHE A 299 1.92 -17.42 -3.79
CA PHE A 299 0.87 -16.48 -4.10
C PHE A 299 -0.44 -17.25 -4.11
N PRO A 300 -1.38 -17.00 -3.16
CA PRO A 300 -2.68 -17.63 -3.19
C PRO A 300 -3.30 -17.39 -4.57
N ASN A 301 -3.59 -18.48 -5.29
CA ASN A 301 -4.29 -18.41 -6.57
C ASN A 301 -5.78 -18.19 -6.31
N TRP A 302 -6.13 -17.07 -5.70
CA TRP A 302 -7.51 -16.61 -5.69
C TRP A 302 -7.76 -15.90 -7.00
N SER A 303 -7.98 -16.70 -8.06
CA SER A 303 -8.49 -16.15 -9.32
C SER A 303 -9.76 -15.33 -9.08
N VAL A 304 -10.57 -15.72 -8.07
CA VAL A 304 -11.77 -15.02 -7.64
C VAL A 304 -12.06 -15.24 -6.15
N ARG A 305 -12.08 -14.17 -5.36
CA ARG A 305 -12.55 -14.20 -3.96
C ARG A 305 -14.03 -13.83 -3.89
N LYS A 306 -14.85 -14.68 -3.24
CA LYS A 306 -16.25 -14.34 -2.92
C LYS A 306 -16.30 -13.54 -1.62
N THR A 307 -17.14 -12.51 -1.57
CA THR A 307 -17.24 -11.59 -0.42
C THR A 307 -18.46 -11.85 0.46
N ALA A 308 -19.44 -12.62 -0.02
CA ALA A 308 -20.76 -12.75 0.62
C ALA A 308 -20.68 -13.18 2.10
N THR A 309 -19.93 -14.24 2.40
CA THR A 309 -19.76 -14.75 3.77
C THR A 309 -19.05 -13.73 4.66
N SER A 310 -17.94 -13.15 4.20
CA SER A 310 -17.19 -12.14 4.95
C SER A 310 -18.02 -10.88 5.23
N PHE A 311 -18.84 -10.44 4.26
CA PHE A 311 -19.76 -9.33 4.46
C PHE A 311 -20.83 -9.66 5.51
N GLU A 312 -21.42 -10.87 5.46
CA GLU A 312 -22.43 -11.30 6.43
C GLU A 312 -21.86 -11.42 7.85
N GLU A 313 -20.66 -11.98 8.00
CA GLU A 313 -19.94 -12.05 9.28
C GLU A 313 -19.68 -10.66 9.86
N LEU A 314 -19.14 -9.75 9.06
CA LEU A 314 -18.87 -8.37 9.48
C LEU A 314 -20.16 -7.63 9.84
N PHE A 315 -21.21 -7.77 9.03
CA PHE A 315 -22.53 -7.20 9.31
C PHE A 315 -23.12 -7.69 10.63
N LEU A 316 -23.06 -9.00 10.90
CA LEU A 316 -23.56 -9.58 12.14
C LEU A 316 -22.79 -9.07 13.36
N GLU A 317 -21.47 -8.93 13.26
CA GLU A 317 -20.65 -8.43 14.37
C GLU A 317 -20.92 -6.93 14.64
N ILE A 318 -21.12 -6.12 13.59
CA ILE A 318 -21.55 -4.71 13.71
C ILE A 318 -22.88 -4.62 14.47
N GLN A 319 -23.88 -5.39 14.04
CA GLN A 319 -25.22 -5.42 14.65
C GLN A 319 -25.16 -5.86 16.12
N LYS A 320 -24.42 -6.94 16.41
CA LYS A 320 -24.24 -7.48 17.77
C LYS A 320 -23.65 -6.44 18.72
N ARG A 321 -22.72 -5.59 18.24
CA ARG A 321 -22.08 -4.52 19.03
C ARG A 321 -22.86 -3.20 19.01
N ASN A 322 -23.93 -3.12 18.21
CA ASN A 322 -24.71 -1.90 17.97
C ASN A 322 -23.82 -0.71 17.56
N ILE A 323 -22.82 -0.95 16.68
CA ILE A 323 -21.91 0.10 16.20
C ILE A 323 -22.66 1.01 15.21
N ASP A 324 -23.42 0.40 14.32
CA ASP A 324 -24.36 1.04 13.39
C ASP A 324 -25.35 1.98 14.10
N LYS A 325 -25.72 1.70 15.35
CA LYS A 325 -26.63 2.56 16.11
C LYS A 325 -25.94 3.78 16.74
N LYS A 326 -24.63 3.88 16.64
CA LYS A 326 -23.82 4.99 17.20
C LYS A 326 -23.18 5.83 16.11
N ASP A 327 -22.94 5.25 14.95
CA ASP A 327 -22.29 5.85 13.80
C ASP A 327 -23.29 5.96 12.63
N PHE A 328 -23.69 7.20 12.31
CA PHE A 328 -24.62 7.46 11.23
C PHE A 328 -24.02 7.14 9.85
N GLU A 329 -22.74 7.42 9.63
CA GLU A 329 -22.10 7.15 8.34
C GLU A 329 -22.07 5.64 8.08
N LEU A 330 -21.79 4.84 9.12
CA LEU A 330 -21.87 3.39 9.04
C LEU A 330 -23.30 2.90 8.77
N ALA A 331 -24.30 3.44 9.46
CA ALA A 331 -25.71 3.10 9.28
C ALA A 331 -26.18 3.39 7.85
N HIS A 332 -25.89 4.59 7.36
CA HIS A 332 -26.20 5.03 6.00
C HIS A 332 -25.55 4.13 4.96
N LYS A 333 -24.26 3.81 5.13
CA LYS A 333 -23.52 2.90 4.25
C LYS A 333 -24.12 1.48 4.28
N LEU A 334 -24.50 0.97 5.44
CA LEU A 334 -25.16 -0.34 5.54
C LEU A 334 -26.48 -0.38 4.77
N LEU A 335 -27.30 0.67 4.84
CA LEU A 335 -28.53 0.76 4.06
C LEU A 335 -28.26 0.66 2.55
N ARG A 336 -27.31 1.46 2.05
CA ARG A 336 -26.89 1.41 0.63
C ARG A 336 -26.46 0.01 0.22
N LEU A 337 -25.61 -0.63 1.02
CA LEU A 337 -25.07 -1.96 0.71
C LEU A 337 -26.15 -3.05 0.76
N ILE A 338 -26.99 -3.05 1.79
CA ILE A 338 -28.07 -4.05 1.96
C ILE A 338 -29.15 -3.88 0.89
N GLY A 339 -29.53 -2.64 0.59
CA GLY A 339 -30.63 -2.29 -0.30
C GLY A 339 -30.23 -2.29 -1.78
N ALA A 340 -29.30 -1.42 -2.18
CA ALA A 340 -28.95 -1.23 -3.59
C ALA A 340 -28.07 -2.37 -4.13
N PHE A 341 -26.98 -2.70 -3.42
CA PHE A 341 -26.02 -3.71 -3.87
C PHE A 341 -26.50 -5.15 -3.63
N LYS A 342 -26.87 -5.52 -2.40
CA LYS A 342 -27.26 -6.90 -2.06
C LYS A 342 -28.73 -7.22 -2.34
N GLY A 343 -29.59 -6.22 -2.58
CA GLY A 343 -31.01 -6.42 -2.90
C GLY A 343 -31.86 -7.05 -1.79
N LYS A 344 -31.40 -7.00 -0.53
CA LYS A 344 -32.11 -7.58 0.62
C LYS A 344 -33.18 -6.60 1.15
N VAL A 345 -34.19 -6.29 0.33
CA VAL A 345 -35.21 -5.24 0.60
C VAL A 345 -35.93 -5.40 1.96
N SER A 346 -36.28 -6.63 2.36
CA SER A 346 -36.94 -6.84 3.66
C SER A 346 -36.05 -6.51 4.84
N LEU A 347 -34.74 -6.82 4.74
CA LEU A 347 -33.77 -6.47 5.77
C LEU A 347 -33.48 -4.97 5.76
N PHE A 348 -33.42 -4.35 4.58
CA PHE A 348 -33.28 -2.91 4.42
C PHE A 348 -34.35 -2.17 5.21
N PHE A 349 -35.65 -2.45 5.00
CA PHE A 349 -36.72 -1.70 5.67
C PHE A 349 -36.73 -1.91 7.18
N LYS A 350 -36.37 -3.10 7.66
CA LYS A 350 -36.17 -3.34 9.09
C LYS A 350 -35.09 -2.43 9.67
N LEU A 351 -33.93 -2.33 9.01
CA LEU A 351 -32.84 -1.46 9.47
C LEU A 351 -33.19 0.02 9.33
N TYR A 352 -33.86 0.40 8.25
CA TYR A 352 -34.34 1.76 8.01
C TYR A 352 -35.24 2.26 9.14
N ASP A 353 -36.24 1.46 9.54
CA ASP A 353 -37.13 1.81 10.65
C ASP A 353 -36.36 1.97 11.96
N GLU A 354 -35.40 1.09 12.24
CA GLU A 354 -34.53 1.19 13.41
C GLU A 354 -33.65 2.45 13.38
N TYR A 355 -33.11 2.81 12.21
CA TYR A 355 -32.21 3.95 12.04
C TYR A 355 -32.95 5.28 12.05
N LEU A 356 -34.16 5.37 11.52
CA LEU A 356 -35.01 6.57 11.62
C LEU A 356 -35.27 6.95 13.08
N LEU A 357 -35.56 5.95 13.94
CA LEU A 357 -35.77 6.19 15.36
C LEU A 357 -34.51 6.71 16.06
N LYS A 358 -33.33 6.30 15.57
CA LYS A 358 -32.03 6.61 16.18
C LYS A 358 -31.41 7.91 15.68
N PHE A 359 -31.54 8.21 14.39
CA PHE A 359 -30.89 9.31 13.68
C PHE A 359 -31.92 10.28 13.09
N LYS A 360 -32.79 10.82 13.96
CA LYS A 360 -33.91 11.70 13.58
C LYS A 360 -33.51 12.95 12.79
N ASN A 361 -32.27 13.43 12.96
CA ASN A 361 -31.76 14.61 12.27
C ASN A 361 -31.28 14.30 10.84
N ASN A 362 -31.27 13.04 10.43
CA ASN A 362 -30.81 12.56 9.12
C ASN A 362 -31.94 11.85 8.36
N GLU A 363 -33.19 12.23 8.62
CA GLU A 363 -34.36 11.61 7.99
C GLU A 363 -34.29 11.67 6.47
N ASP A 364 -33.84 12.80 5.92
CA ASP A 364 -33.79 13.01 4.46
C ASP A 364 -32.78 12.08 3.77
N ASP A 365 -31.59 11.92 4.36
CA ASP A 365 -30.58 10.96 3.90
C ASP A 365 -31.13 9.52 3.94
N LEU A 366 -31.80 9.15 5.03
CA LEU A 366 -32.39 7.81 5.18
C LEU A 366 -33.51 7.56 4.18
N MET A 367 -34.38 8.55 3.94
CA MET A 367 -35.47 8.48 2.97
C MET A 367 -34.93 8.37 1.54
N PHE A 368 -33.84 9.07 1.24
CA PHE A 368 -33.15 8.93 -0.03
C PHE A 368 -32.64 7.50 -0.25
N GLU A 369 -32.06 6.85 0.77
CA GLU A 369 -31.63 5.45 0.66
C GLU A 369 -32.82 4.48 0.41
N ALA A 370 -33.99 4.78 0.96
CA ALA A 370 -35.21 4.01 0.71
C ALA A 370 -35.72 4.18 -0.72
N PHE A 371 -35.79 5.43 -1.18
CA PHE A 371 -36.07 5.79 -2.57
C PHE A 371 -35.12 5.06 -3.53
N LEU A 372 -33.81 5.18 -3.29
CA LEU A 372 -32.79 4.61 -4.16
C LEU A 372 -32.85 3.08 -4.19
N THR A 373 -33.03 2.44 -3.03
CA THR A 373 -33.17 0.98 -2.93
C THR A 373 -34.33 0.49 -3.78
N LEU A 374 -35.50 1.15 -3.68
CA LEU A 374 -36.67 0.79 -4.48
C LEU A 374 -36.45 1.03 -5.98
N CYS A 375 -35.77 2.12 -6.36
CA CYS A 375 -35.41 2.39 -7.75
C CYS A 375 -34.45 1.34 -8.32
N CYS A 376 -33.36 1.03 -7.61
CA CYS A 376 -32.37 0.02 -8.01
C CYS A 376 -33.02 -1.35 -8.20
N GLN A 377 -33.80 -1.81 -7.21
CA GLN A 377 -34.45 -3.12 -7.28
C GLN A 377 -35.60 -3.14 -8.28
N GLY A 378 -36.35 -2.05 -8.41
CA GLY A 378 -37.36 -1.86 -9.45
C GLY A 378 -36.78 -1.97 -10.85
N TYR A 379 -35.64 -1.32 -11.11
CA TYR A 379 -34.92 -1.42 -12.37
C TYR A 379 -34.41 -2.85 -12.65
N LYS A 380 -33.68 -3.46 -11.70
CA LYS A 380 -33.11 -4.81 -11.82
C LYS A 380 -34.18 -5.86 -12.10
N SER A 381 -35.28 -5.80 -11.36
CA SER A 381 -36.42 -6.74 -11.49
C SER A 381 -37.45 -6.37 -12.56
N SER A 382 -37.32 -5.20 -13.20
CA SER A 382 -38.34 -4.64 -14.11
C SER A 382 -39.73 -4.51 -13.48
N ASN A 383 -39.77 -4.12 -12.19
CA ASN A 383 -40.99 -3.99 -11.42
C ASN A 383 -41.40 -2.53 -11.26
N GLU A 384 -42.30 -2.06 -12.12
CA GLU A 384 -42.81 -0.69 -12.13
C GLU A 384 -43.50 -0.30 -10.80
N LYS A 385 -44.08 -1.25 -10.08
CA LYS A 385 -44.69 -0.95 -8.76
C LYS A 385 -43.64 -0.53 -7.73
N MET A 386 -42.43 -1.08 -7.79
CA MET A 386 -41.34 -0.64 -6.91
C MET A 386 -40.93 0.79 -7.22
N LEU A 387 -40.90 1.17 -8.51
CA LEU A 387 -40.64 2.55 -8.92
C LEU A 387 -41.73 3.50 -8.41
N GLN A 388 -43.01 3.10 -8.50
CA GLN A 388 -44.12 3.89 -7.95
C GLN A 388 -44.05 4.02 -6.43
N TYR A 389 -43.65 2.97 -5.71
CA TYR A 389 -43.44 3.05 -4.26
C TYR A 389 -42.25 3.94 -3.89
N ALA A 390 -41.22 4.03 -4.73
CA ALA A 390 -40.08 4.91 -4.49
C ALA A 390 -40.52 6.39 -4.41
N GLU A 391 -41.50 6.80 -5.23
CA GLU A 391 -42.02 8.17 -5.24
C GLU A 391 -42.61 8.60 -3.88
N ALA A 392 -43.08 7.66 -3.05
CA ALA A 392 -43.60 7.97 -1.72
C ALA A 392 -42.52 8.45 -0.73
N PHE A 393 -41.24 8.27 -1.05
CA PHE A 393 -40.11 8.73 -0.25
C PHE A 393 -39.53 10.07 -0.72
N ILE A 394 -40.15 10.70 -1.72
CA ILE A 394 -39.75 12.02 -2.20
C ILE A 394 -40.49 13.11 -1.41
N LYS A 395 -39.75 14.00 -0.74
CA LYS A 395 -40.29 15.18 -0.06
C LYS A 395 -40.24 16.42 -0.95
N GLU A 396 -41.13 17.38 -0.70
CA GLU A 396 -41.19 18.64 -1.47
C GLU A 396 -40.06 19.61 -1.12
N ASP A 397 -39.42 19.46 0.05
CA ASP A 397 -38.48 20.42 0.63
C ASP A 397 -37.04 19.91 0.74
N PHE A 398 -36.66 18.91 -0.06
CA PHE A 398 -35.28 18.47 -0.15
C PHE A 398 -34.35 19.59 -0.63
N ASP A 399 -33.09 19.55 -0.19
CA ASP A 399 -32.09 20.45 -0.72
C ASP A 399 -31.82 20.20 -2.22
N SER A 400 -31.35 21.22 -2.94
CA SER A 400 -31.19 21.14 -4.40
C SER A 400 -30.26 20.02 -4.86
N LYS A 401 -29.27 19.65 -4.04
CA LYS A 401 -28.30 18.61 -4.38
C LYS A 401 -28.98 17.25 -4.29
N LEU A 402 -29.76 17.00 -3.26
CA LEU A 402 -30.54 15.77 -3.11
C LEU A 402 -31.62 15.68 -4.19
N GLU A 403 -32.29 16.79 -4.50
CA GLU A 403 -33.28 16.87 -5.58
C GLU A 403 -32.67 16.49 -6.94
N SER A 404 -31.49 17.03 -7.27
CA SER A 404 -30.76 16.68 -8.48
C SER A 404 -30.41 15.19 -8.55
N LYS A 405 -29.98 14.59 -7.43
CA LYS A 405 -29.73 13.13 -7.35
C LYS A 405 -31.00 12.33 -7.60
N ILE A 406 -32.12 12.70 -6.97
CA ILE A 406 -33.41 12.03 -7.15
C ILE A 406 -33.83 12.06 -8.61
N GLN A 407 -33.75 13.24 -9.24
CA GLN A 407 -34.08 13.41 -10.66
C GLN A 407 -33.19 12.53 -11.56
N SER A 408 -31.88 12.51 -11.33
CA SER A 408 -30.95 11.65 -12.07
C SER A 408 -31.24 10.16 -11.89
N VAL A 409 -31.58 9.70 -10.68
CA VAL A 409 -32.00 8.31 -10.43
C VAL A 409 -33.29 8.01 -11.19
N LEU A 410 -34.30 8.88 -11.12
CA LEU A 410 -35.56 8.68 -11.84
C LEU A 410 -35.36 8.61 -13.35
N ILE A 411 -34.46 9.43 -13.92
CA ILE A 411 -34.11 9.39 -15.35
C ILE A 411 -33.60 8.00 -15.75
N VAL A 412 -32.61 7.46 -15.04
CA VAL A 412 -32.02 6.16 -15.41
C VAL A 412 -32.89 4.97 -15.01
N ALA A 413 -33.61 5.04 -13.89
CA ALA A 413 -34.51 3.98 -13.44
C ALA A 413 -35.70 3.80 -14.39
N ASN A 414 -36.19 4.88 -15.00
CA ASN A 414 -37.26 4.80 -16.00
C ASN A 414 -36.77 4.43 -17.41
N ALA A 415 -35.46 4.38 -17.67
CA ALA A 415 -34.93 4.13 -19.02
C ALA A 415 -35.48 2.84 -19.65
N LYS A 416 -35.71 1.80 -18.84
CA LYS A 416 -36.22 0.50 -19.30
C LYS A 416 -37.74 0.49 -19.53
N ALA A 417 -38.50 1.12 -18.64
CA ALA A 417 -39.96 1.08 -18.62
C ALA A 417 -40.59 2.21 -19.44
N ASN A 418 -40.06 3.43 -19.34
CA ASN A 418 -40.62 4.63 -19.94
C ASN A 418 -39.53 5.69 -20.21
N ILE A 419 -38.87 5.59 -21.37
CA ILE A 419 -37.83 6.54 -21.78
C ILE A 419 -38.37 7.96 -22.00
N ASP A 420 -39.65 8.10 -22.38
CA ASP A 420 -40.28 9.42 -22.55
C ASP A 420 -40.43 10.14 -21.20
N LEU A 421 -40.68 9.39 -20.12
CA LEU A 421 -40.70 9.93 -18.76
C LEU A 421 -39.30 10.40 -18.35
N SER A 422 -38.24 9.65 -18.68
CA SER A 422 -36.85 10.08 -18.47
C SER A 422 -36.57 11.42 -19.16
N LEU A 423 -36.98 11.57 -20.43
CA LEU A 423 -36.82 12.81 -21.18
C LEU A 423 -37.66 13.96 -20.59
N LYS A 424 -38.88 13.69 -20.15
CA LYS A 424 -39.75 14.67 -19.51
C LYS A 424 -39.16 15.18 -18.19
N ILE A 425 -38.63 14.29 -17.35
CA ILE A 425 -37.98 14.65 -16.09
C ILE A 425 -36.76 15.53 -16.38
N TYR A 426 -35.91 15.16 -17.34
CA TYR A 426 -34.77 15.98 -17.72
C TYR A 426 -35.19 17.39 -18.17
N ASN A 427 -36.11 17.49 -19.15
CA ASN A 427 -36.53 18.77 -19.71
C ASN A 427 -37.21 19.69 -18.69
N SER A 428 -37.91 19.12 -17.71
CA SER A 428 -38.59 19.89 -16.66
C SER A 428 -37.61 20.51 -15.66
N ASN A 429 -36.41 19.94 -15.50
CA ASN A 429 -35.48 20.29 -14.42
C ASN A 429 -34.16 20.89 -14.90
N ILE A 430 -33.73 20.65 -16.14
CA ILE A 430 -32.42 21.12 -16.64
C ILE A 430 -32.29 22.64 -16.66
N SER A 431 -33.40 23.36 -16.80
CA SER A 431 -33.41 24.83 -16.83
C SER A 431 -33.15 25.47 -15.46
N THR A 432 -33.50 24.76 -14.37
CA THR A 432 -33.34 25.21 -12.98
C THR A 432 -32.10 24.63 -12.31
N ALA A 433 -31.50 23.59 -12.90
CA ALA A 433 -30.29 22.94 -12.40
C ALA A 433 -29.10 23.90 -12.29
N LYS A 434 -28.39 23.85 -11.16
CA LYS A 434 -27.20 24.68 -10.96
C LYS A 434 -26.07 24.25 -11.88
N ARG A 435 -25.38 25.25 -12.43
CA ARG A 435 -24.17 25.09 -13.27
C ARG A 435 -22.88 25.27 -12.47
N GLU A 436 -22.99 25.63 -11.19
CA GLU A 436 -21.86 25.74 -10.29
C GLU A 436 -21.34 24.35 -9.94
N LYS A 437 -20.02 24.20 -9.97
CA LYS A 437 -19.37 22.93 -9.68
C LYS A 437 -19.36 22.66 -8.18
N ASP A 438 -19.66 21.41 -7.82
CA ASP A 438 -19.40 20.91 -6.48
C ASP A 438 -17.89 20.82 -6.24
N LYS A 439 -17.45 21.24 -5.05
CA LYS A 439 -16.02 21.33 -4.68
C LYS A 439 -15.31 19.97 -4.65
N TYR A 440 -16.06 18.89 -4.43
CA TYR A 440 -15.51 17.56 -4.26
C TYR A 440 -15.55 16.76 -5.56
N THR A 441 -16.60 16.92 -6.37
CA THR A 441 -16.75 16.14 -7.61
C THR A 441 -16.27 16.87 -8.86
N ASP A 442 -16.08 18.19 -8.81
CA ASP A 442 -15.85 19.06 -9.98
C ASP A 442 -16.97 18.96 -11.05
N LEU A 443 -18.16 18.47 -10.66
CA LEU A 443 -19.36 18.35 -11.49
C LEU A 443 -20.46 19.27 -10.95
N ALA A 444 -21.26 19.83 -11.87
CA ALA A 444 -22.46 20.59 -11.56
C ALA A 444 -23.72 19.73 -11.64
N GLU A 445 -24.83 20.18 -11.05
CA GLU A 445 -26.13 19.48 -11.12
C GLU A 445 -26.57 19.27 -12.59
N SER A 446 -26.32 20.25 -13.46
CA SER A 446 -26.60 20.14 -14.90
C SER A 446 -25.78 19.03 -15.58
N ASP A 447 -24.52 18.81 -15.17
CA ASP A 447 -23.68 17.75 -15.73
C ASP A 447 -24.24 16.36 -15.40
N VAL A 448 -24.64 16.17 -14.14
CA VAL A 448 -25.16 14.88 -13.63
C VAL A 448 -26.50 14.55 -14.30
N LEU A 449 -27.38 15.54 -14.48
CA LEU A 449 -28.64 15.37 -15.21
C LEU A 449 -28.40 15.01 -16.68
N THR A 450 -27.52 15.73 -17.38
CA THR A 450 -27.21 15.45 -18.79
C THR A 450 -26.57 14.07 -18.96
N GLU A 451 -25.62 13.70 -18.09
CA GLU A 451 -25.01 12.37 -18.09
C GLU A 451 -26.04 11.26 -17.89
N SER A 452 -26.96 11.44 -16.93
CA SER A 452 -28.01 10.46 -16.63
C SER A 452 -28.95 10.22 -17.82
N LEU A 453 -29.32 11.28 -18.56
CA LEU A 453 -30.18 11.14 -19.75
C LEU A 453 -29.44 10.47 -20.91
N ILE A 454 -28.18 10.83 -21.14
CA ILE A 454 -27.34 10.19 -22.16
C ILE A 454 -27.23 8.69 -21.87
N LEU A 455 -26.94 8.33 -20.62
CA LEU A 455 -26.86 6.93 -20.21
C LEU A 455 -28.19 6.18 -20.41
N ALA A 456 -29.33 6.83 -20.11
CA ALA A 456 -30.65 6.26 -20.34
C ALA A 456 -30.89 5.91 -21.83
N PHE A 457 -30.57 6.82 -22.76
CA PHE A 457 -30.73 6.57 -24.20
C PHE A 457 -29.71 5.56 -24.75
N LEU A 458 -28.47 5.57 -24.27
CA LEU A 458 -27.49 4.54 -24.64
C LEU A 458 -27.95 3.14 -24.22
N SER A 459 -28.59 2.99 -23.06
CA SER A 459 -29.17 1.70 -22.63
C SER A 459 -30.32 1.19 -23.51
N ARG A 460 -30.86 2.06 -24.36
CA ARG A 460 -31.91 1.79 -25.33
C ARG A 460 -31.39 1.63 -26.76
N ASP A 461 -30.07 1.55 -26.92
CA ASP A 461 -29.36 1.52 -28.21
C ASP A 461 -29.64 2.74 -29.10
N ASP A 462 -30.00 3.88 -28.50
CA ASP A 462 -30.25 5.15 -29.20
C ASP A 462 -29.04 6.10 -29.08
N ALA A 463 -27.95 5.68 -29.71
CA ALA A 463 -26.68 6.42 -29.68
C ALA A 463 -26.75 7.75 -30.44
N ASP A 464 -27.58 7.83 -31.47
CA ASP A 464 -27.74 9.05 -32.26
C ASP A 464 -28.43 10.13 -31.42
N PHE A 465 -29.51 9.79 -30.71
CA PHE A 465 -30.16 10.75 -29.83
C PHE A 465 -29.28 11.11 -28.63
N ALA A 466 -28.53 10.15 -28.07
CA ALA A 466 -27.54 10.42 -27.02
C ALA A 466 -26.47 11.45 -27.47
N ARG A 467 -26.00 11.38 -28.72
CA ARG A 467 -25.09 12.37 -29.32
C ARG A 467 -25.77 13.73 -29.50
N VAL A 468 -27.02 13.75 -29.96
CA VAL A 468 -27.80 15.01 -30.08
C VAL A 468 -27.95 15.69 -28.73
N ILE A 469 -28.23 14.95 -27.65
CA ILE A 469 -28.29 15.48 -26.29
C ILE A 469 -26.93 16.08 -25.90
N PHE A 470 -25.84 15.37 -26.16
CA PHE A 470 -24.50 15.84 -25.82
C PHE A 470 -24.12 17.12 -26.58
N ASP A 471 -24.34 17.15 -27.89
CA ASP A 471 -24.04 18.31 -28.74
C ASP A 471 -24.93 19.51 -28.38
N GLY A 472 -26.21 19.27 -28.09
CA GLY A 472 -27.14 20.28 -27.59
C GLY A 472 -26.68 20.88 -26.26
N ALA A 473 -26.29 20.02 -25.31
CA ALA A 473 -25.78 20.46 -24.00
C ALA A 473 -24.47 21.25 -24.10
N LEU A 474 -23.58 20.90 -25.04
CA LEU A 474 -22.38 21.70 -25.35
C LEU A 474 -22.76 23.06 -25.95
N GLY A 475 -23.69 23.09 -26.90
CA GLY A 475 -24.17 24.30 -27.56
C GLY A 475 -24.83 25.29 -26.59
N GLU A 476 -25.64 24.79 -25.65
CA GLU A 476 -26.34 25.58 -24.63
C GLU A 476 -25.48 25.90 -23.39
N LYS A 477 -24.22 25.45 -23.38
CA LYS A 477 -23.28 25.61 -22.25
C LYS A 477 -23.86 25.09 -20.94
N LEU A 478 -24.49 23.91 -21.01
CA LEU A 478 -25.00 23.18 -19.84
C LEU A 478 -23.87 22.39 -19.16
N ILE A 479 -22.87 21.96 -19.93
CA ILE A 479 -21.71 21.23 -19.41
C ILE A 479 -20.73 22.21 -18.75
N SER A 480 -20.48 22.02 -17.46
CA SER A 480 -19.74 22.98 -16.61
C SER A 480 -18.24 23.01 -16.88
N GLY A 481 -17.68 21.95 -17.50
CA GLY A 481 -16.26 21.92 -17.84
C GLY A 481 -15.72 20.63 -18.47
N PRO A 482 -14.39 20.55 -18.65
CA PRO A 482 -13.72 19.44 -19.34
C PRO A 482 -13.90 18.09 -18.65
N THR A 483 -13.97 18.06 -17.31
CA THR A 483 -14.17 16.85 -16.51
C THR A 483 -15.48 16.15 -16.87
N ALA A 484 -16.59 16.90 -16.84
CA ALA A 484 -17.91 16.42 -17.24
C ALA A 484 -17.94 15.98 -18.70
N ALA A 485 -17.40 16.79 -19.61
CA ALA A 485 -17.30 16.44 -21.03
C ALA A 485 -16.50 15.14 -21.27
N LYS A 486 -15.40 14.94 -20.55
CA LYS A 486 -14.58 13.72 -20.62
C LYS A 486 -15.36 12.51 -20.10
N LYS A 487 -16.10 12.65 -19.00
CA LYS A 487 -16.92 11.58 -18.42
C LYS A 487 -17.99 11.09 -19.41
N ILE A 488 -18.71 12.02 -20.05
CA ILE A 488 -19.72 11.69 -21.07
C ILE A 488 -19.08 11.08 -22.32
N LYS A 489 -17.94 11.62 -22.80
CA LYS A 489 -17.20 11.04 -23.93
C LYS A 489 -16.74 9.60 -23.65
N ASN A 490 -16.30 9.32 -22.42
CA ASN A 490 -15.93 7.97 -22.02
C ASN A 490 -17.15 7.02 -22.04
N LEU A 491 -18.35 7.47 -21.64
CA LEU A 491 -19.57 6.67 -21.77
C LEU A 491 -19.88 6.33 -23.25
N LEU A 492 -19.77 7.31 -24.14
CA LEU A 492 -19.96 7.11 -25.58
C LEU A 492 -18.91 6.18 -26.19
N ALA A 493 -17.65 6.28 -25.76
CA ALA A 493 -16.57 5.40 -26.19
C ALA A 493 -16.80 3.96 -25.72
N GLN A 494 -17.13 3.76 -24.44
CA GLN A 494 -17.47 2.44 -23.88
C GLN A 494 -18.68 1.82 -24.59
N TYR A 495 -19.68 2.61 -24.94
CA TYR A 495 -20.80 2.13 -25.75
C TYR A 495 -20.33 1.67 -27.14
N GLY A 496 -19.47 2.44 -27.81
CA GLY A 496 -18.90 2.08 -29.12
C GLY A 496 -18.12 0.77 -29.09
N GLU A 497 -17.24 0.59 -28.11
CA GLU A 497 -16.49 -0.66 -27.89
C GLU A 497 -17.46 -1.84 -27.64
N ALA A 498 -18.48 -1.65 -26.80
CA ALA A 498 -19.47 -2.68 -26.51
C ALA A 498 -20.36 -3.03 -27.72
N LEU A 499 -20.55 -2.10 -28.65
CA LEU A 499 -21.28 -2.32 -29.90
C LEU A 499 -20.47 -3.22 -30.85
N GLU A 500 -19.15 -3.04 -30.92
CA GLU A 500 -18.25 -3.92 -31.68
C GLU A 500 -18.30 -5.37 -31.17
N THR A 501 -18.41 -5.56 -29.85
CA THR A 501 -18.52 -6.88 -29.20
C THR A 501 -19.95 -7.42 -29.09
N LYS A 502 -20.96 -6.71 -29.60
CA LYS A 502 -22.40 -7.05 -29.52
C LYS A 502 -22.91 -7.25 -28.08
N THR A 503 -22.33 -6.52 -27.12
CA THR A 503 -22.71 -6.55 -25.69
C THR A 503 -23.25 -5.21 -25.18
N SER A 504 -23.46 -4.22 -26.06
CA SER A 504 -23.89 -2.84 -25.74
C SER A 504 -25.01 -2.77 -24.69
N LYS A 505 -26.12 -3.46 -24.91
CA LYS A 505 -27.27 -3.47 -24.01
C LYS A 505 -26.93 -3.97 -22.61
N GLN A 506 -26.17 -5.06 -22.50
CA GLN A 506 -25.77 -5.61 -21.21
C GLN A 506 -24.81 -4.66 -20.49
N VAL A 507 -23.81 -4.14 -21.20
CA VAL A 507 -22.82 -3.21 -20.63
C VAL A 507 -23.49 -1.93 -20.13
N MET A 508 -24.43 -1.35 -20.90
CA MET A 508 -25.15 -0.14 -20.48
C MET A 508 -26.13 -0.38 -19.34
N GLN A 509 -26.79 -1.55 -19.28
CA GLN A 509 -27.65 -1.92 -18.14
C GLN A 509 -26.84 -2.03 -16.85
N THR A 510 -25.71 -2.75 -16.89
CA THR A 510 -24.78 -2.83 -15.76
C THR A 510 -24.25 -1.44 -15.38
N LYS A 511 -24.04 -0.55 -16.36
CA LYS A 511 -23.63 0.83 -16.11
C LYS A 511 -24.71 1.65 -15.40
N ILE A 512 -25.98 1.49 -15.77
CA ILE A 512 -27.12 2.11 -15.07
C ILE A 512 -27.20 1.61 -13.63
N GLU A 513 -27.10 0.30 -13.41
CA GLU A 513 -27.11 -0.30 -12.08
C GLU A 513 -26.01 0.30 -11.20
N HIS A 514 -24.78 0.31 -11.70
CA HIS A 514 -23.63 0.89 -11.00
C HIS A 514 -23.76 2.42 -10.79
N TYR A 515 -24.34 3.13 -11.77
CA TYR A 515 -24.58 4.57 -11.66
C TYR A 515 -25.55 4.88 -10.52
N MET A 516 -26.68 4.15 -10.42
CA MET A 516 -27.62 4.33 -9.32
C MET A 516 -26.99 3.95 -7.97
N GLU A 517 -26.25 2.84 -7.91
CA GLU A 517 -25.58 2.38 -6.69
C GLU A 517 -24.56 3.39 -6.14
N SER A 518 -23.95 4.23 -6.99
CA SER A 518 -22.86 5.15 -6.64
C SER A 518 -23.23 6.64 -6.57
N ILE A 519 -24.50 6.99 -6.80
CA ILE A 519 -24.96 8.40 -6.84
C ILE A 519 -25.04 9.06 -5.47
#